data_AF-A0A6B2G668-F1
#
_entry.id   AF-A0A6B2G668-F1
#
_cell.length_a   1.000
_cell.length_b   1.000
_cell.length_c   1.000
_cell.angle_alpha   90.00
_cell.angle_beta   90.00
_cell.angle_gamma   90.00
#
_symmetry.space_group_name_H-M   'P 1'
#
loop_
_entity.id
_entity.type
_entity.pdbx_description
1 polymer ?
#
loop_
_entity_poly.entity_id
_entity_poly.type
_entity_poly.pdbx_seq_one_letter_code
_entity_poly.pdbx_strand_id
1 'polypeptide(L)'
;RVYSVIMDIWWYRNNLKKTSENKFEMMKVYAINSYSNAVCNNFRSIRANLTSMFWDENTSTDNLEIGLKNYLSLLNDALHPNLSSSENDKKSVEFSNKMRKLVTFSWNQSVCKENEAVCTDIAFDMFNILFQAGLFFSIKARNTVLELQNYNEESITSAFRNLKKAAGYFQKSREIAKSFLMESFNGDAYRKPSDLDDRIVTAHYLQCMGEATELAIMRAKENKLKAEVISELNIQAINHYRQACRELASFSTKTTQQLLKWITFINLKTQLIEVRSYHTLSQVMLNQEKCGHALRCIRECSEGIKLLQKLVKQFENSHSPHNKE
;
A
#
# COMPACT_ATOMS: atom_id res chain seq x y z
N ARG A 1 -28.10 -11.38 -17.85
CA ARG A 1 -28.04 -10.28 -16.85
C ARG A 1 -27.32 -10.70 -15.55
N VAL A 2 -26.30 -11.58 -15.59
CA VAL A 2 -25.45 -11.96 -14.42
C VAL A 2 -23.96 -12.04 -14.78
N TYR A 3 -23.57 -11.82 -16.04
CA TYR A 3 -22.15 -11.75 -16.40
C TYR A 3 -21.60 -10.34 -16.14
N SER A 4 -20.47 -10.27 -15.42
CA SER A 4 -19.51 -9.15 -15.33
C SER A 4 -19.52 -8.20 -14.12
N VAL A 5 -20.00 -8.58 -12.93
CA VAL A 5 -19.68 -7.77 -11.73
C VAL A 5 -18.19 -7.90 -11.34
N ILE A 6 -17.57 -9.06 -11.60
CA ILE A 6 -16.16 -9.33 -11.25
C ILE A 6 -15.16 -8.88 -12.32
N MET A 7 -15.52 -8.93 -13.62
CA MET A 7 -14.64 -8.49 -14.72
C MET A 7 -14.33 -6.98 -14.71
N ASP A 8 -14.88 -6.25 -13.76
CA ASP A 8 -14.88 -4.79 -13.68
C ASP A 8 -13.90 -4.22 -12.63
N ILE A 9 -13.22 -5.10 -11.88
CA ILE A 9 -12.25 -4.75 -10.84
C ILE A 9 -10.85 -5.09 -11.33
N TRP A 10 -10.11 -4.04 -11.69
CA TRP A 10 -8.71 -4.12 -12.08
C TRP A 10 -7.87 -3.22 -11.18
N TRP A 11 -6.77 -3.73 -10.64
CA TRP A 11 -5.91 -2.97 -9.72
C TRP A 11 -4.45 -3.00 -10.14
N TYR A 12 -3.87 -1.81 -10.30
CA TYR A 12 -2.44 -1.64 -10.52
C TYR A 12 -1.66 -1.78 -9.20
N ARG A 13 -0.47 -2.37 -9.28
CA ARG A 13 0.45 -2.53 -8.14
C ARG A 13 1.84 -2.05 -8.51
N ASN A 14 2.47 -1.35 -7.57
CA ASN A 14 3.91 -1.16 -7.61
C ASN A 14 4.62 -2.48 -7.27
N ASN A 15 5.85 -2.60 -7.74
CA ASN A 15 6.64 -3.82 -7.52
C ASN A 15 7.04 -3.95 -6.06
N LEU A 16 7.17 -5.21 -5.61
CA LEU A 16 7.81 -5.54 -4.36
C LEU A 16 9.24 -4.99 -4.31
N LYS A 17 9.64 -4.56 -3.12
CA LYS A 17 10.97 -4.02 -2.84
C LYS A 17 11.98 -5.15 -2.63
N LYS A 18 13.19 -4.94 -3.11
CA LYS A 18 14.36 -5.79 -2.93
C LYS A 18 15.26 -5.15 -1.88
N THR A 19 15.89 -6.00 -1.08
CA THR A 19 16.88 -5.62 -0.08
C THR A 19 18.14 -6.45 -0.25
N SER A 20 19.29 -5.88 0.10
CA SER A 20 20.52 -6.64 0.27
C SER A 20 20.43 -7.60 1.47
N GLU A 21 21.19 -8.70 1.42
CA GLU A 21 21.40 -9.55 2.59
C GLU A 21 22.14 -8.75 3.67
N ASN A 22 21.75 -8.92 4.93
CA ASN A 22 22.42 -8.31 6.07
C ASN A 22 22.94 -9.38 7.04
N LYS A 23 24.24 -9.36 7.30
CA LYS A 23 24.90 -10.32 8.19
C LYS A 23 24.93 -9.89 9.66
N PHE A 24 24.53 -8.65 9.96
CA PHE A 24 24.52 -8.07 11.32
C PHE A 24 25.89 -8.09 12.01
N GLU A 25 26.99 -8.03 11.25
CA GLU A 25 28.37 -8.17 11.79
C GLU A 25 28.71 -7.08 12.81
N MET A 26 28.28 -5.84 12.58
CA MET A 26 28.53 -4.76 13.54
C MET A 26 27.82 -4.97 14.88
N MET A 27 26.65 -5.61 14.90
CA MET A 27 26.01 -5.99 16.18
C MET A 27 26.81 -7.07 16.89
N LYS A 28 27.45 -8.00 16.16
CA LYS A 28 28.33 -9.02 16.76
C LYS A 28 29.57 -8.43 17.40
N VAL A 29 30.09 -7.30 16.92
CA VAL A 29 31.21 -6.58 17.57
C VAL A 29 30.86 -6.20 19.01
N TYR A 30 29.59 -5.89 19.28
CA TYR A 30 29.09 -5.56 20.62
C TYR A 30 28.55 -6.78 21.39
N ALA A 31 28.51 -7.96 20.78
CA ALA A 31 28.04 -9.19 21.40
C ALA A 31 29.15 -9.85 22.24
N ILE A 32 29.22 -9.47 23.51
CA ILE A 32 30.31 -9.89 24.42
C ILE A 32 30.15 -11.34 24.91
N ASN A 33 28.94 -11.89 24.90
CA ASN A 33 28.66 -13.25 25.40
C ASN A 33 27.96 -14.14 24.35
N SER A 34 27.92 -15.45 24.62
CA SER A 34 27.31 -16.45 23.74
C SER A 34 25.83 -16.18 23.48
N TYR A 35 25.11 -15.65 24.47
CA TYR A 35 23.71 -15.28 24.36
C TYR A 35 23.50 -14.14 23.35
N SER A 36 24.29 -13.07 23.42
CA SER A 36 24.21 -11.92 22.52
C SER A 36 24.55 -12.31 21.07
N ASN A 37 25.48 -13.25 20.89
CA ASN A 37 25.79 -13.84 19.58
C ASN A 37 24.62 -14.67 19.05
N ALA A 38 23.96 -15.46 19.90
CA ALA A 38 22.76 -16.21 19.52
C ALA A 38 21.63 -15.26 19.08
N VAL A 39 21.44 -14.12 19.77
CA VAL A 39 20.47 -13.09 19.38
C VAL A 39 20.79 -12.51 17.99
N CYS A 40 22.05 -12.16 17.71
CA CYS A 40 22.45 -11.64 16.39
C CYS A 40 22.21 -12.65 15.27
N ASN A 41 22.49 -13.93 15.52
CA ASN A 41 22.20 -15.01 14.56
C ASN A 41 20.68 -15.19 14.35
N ASN A 42 19.89 -15.03 15.41
CA ASN A 42 18.44 -15.07 15.33
C ASN A 42 17.88 -13.92 14.49
N PHE A 43 18.36 -12.68 14.70
CA PHE A 43 18.02 -11.52 13.84
C PHE A 43 18.28 -11.80 12.36
N ARG A 44 19.45 -12.35 12.04
CA ARG A 44 19.81 -12.70 10.66
C ARG A 44 18.88 -13.76 10.07
N SER A 45 18.67 -14.86 10.80
CA SER A 45 17.87 -15.99 10.32
C SER A 45 16.39 -15.60 10.12
N ILE A 46 15.80 -14.90 11.09
CA ILE A 46 14.41 -14.43 11.01
C ILE A 46 14.24 -13.44 9.85
N ARG A 47 15.15 -12.45 9.71
CA ARG A 47 15.08 -11.50 8.60
C ARG A 47 15.17 -12.21 7.25
N ALA A 48 16.13 -13.11 7.08
CA ALA A 48 16.33 -13.84 5.83
C ALA A 48 15.07 -14.64 5.45
N ASN A 49 14.52 -15.40 6.40
CA ASN A 49 13.30 -16.18 6.21
C ASN A 49 12.09 -15.30 5.84
N LEU A 50 11.90 -14.19 6.56
CA LEU A 50 10.83 -13.24 6.25
C LEU A 50 11.00 -12.61 4.86
N THR A 51 12.22 -12.22 4.49
CA THR A 51 12.47 -11.62 3.18
C THR A 51 12.22 -12.61 2.04
N SER A 52 12.52 -13.90 2.20
CA SER A 52 12.19 -14.92 1.20
C SER A 52 10.69 -15.17 1.08
N MET A 53 9.95 -15.13 2.19
CA MET A 53 8.48 -15.30 2.20
C MET A 53 7.76 -14.27 1.32
N PHE A 54 8.26 -13.03 1.20
CA PHE A 54 7.64 -12.03 0.34
C PHE A 54 7.68 -12.37 -1.16
N TRP A 55 8.65 -13.18 -1.58
CA TRP A 55 8.87 -13.54 -3.00
C TRP A 55 8.33 -14.92 -3.36
N ASP A 56 7.92 -15.71 -2.37
CA ASP A 56 7.28 -17.01 -2.59
C ASP A 56 5.78 -16.83 -2.81
N GLU A 57 5.30 -17.20 -4.01
CA GLU A 57 3.90 -17.12 -4.40
C GLU A 57 3.01 -18.01 -3.53
N ASN A 58 3.54 -19.09 -2.97
CA ASN A 58 2.79 -20.03 -2.13
C ASN A 58 2.71 -19.61 -0.66
N THR A 59 3.43 -18.55 -0.28
CA THR A 59 3.36 -18.05 1.10
C THR A 59 1.94 -17.59 1.43
N SER A 60 1.36 -18.21 2.46
CA SER A 60 0.05 -17.85 3.00
C SER A 60 0.13 -16.54 3.78
N THR A 61 -1.00 -15.83 3.87
CA THR A 61 -1.06 -14.59 4.65
C THR A 61 -0.74 -14.81 6.13
N ASP A 62 -1.11 -15.96 6.68
CA ASP A 62 -0.94 -16.24 8.10
C ASP A 62 0.52 -16.58 8.44
N ASN A 63 1.21 -17.32 7.56
CA ASN A 63 2.64 -17.60 7.72
C ASN A 63 3.47 -16.31 7.67
N LEU A 64 3.13 -15.40 6.75
CA LEU A 64 3.78 -14.10 6.67
C LEU A 64 3.55 -13.28 7.95
N GLU A 65 2.35 -13.31 8.54
CA GLU A 65 2.07 -12.60 9.79
C GLU A 65 2.88 -13.12 10.97
N ILE A 66 3.09 -14.43 11.04
CA ILE A 66 3.98 -15.02 12.06
C ILE A 66 5.42 -14.52 11.85
N GLY A 67 5.91 -14.56 10.60
CA GLY A 67 7.24 -14.04 10.27
C GLY A 67 7.40 -12.55 10.59
N LEU A 68 6.40 -11.74 10.23
CA LEU A 68 6.34 -10.31 10.55
C LEU A 68 6.34 -10.08 12.05
N LYS A 69 5.50 -10.79 12.82
CA LYS A 69 5.44 -10.66 14.27
C LYS A 69 6.79 -10.95 14.92
N ASN A 70 7.46 -12.03 14.50
CA ASN A 70 8.75 -12.43 15.03
C ASN A 70 9.86 -11.42 14.71
N TYR A 71 9.86 -10.85 13.51
CA TYR A 71 10.90 -9.88 13.14
C TYR A 71 10.62 -8.49 13.73
N LEU A 72 9.38 -8.01 13.63
CA LEU A 72 8.97 -6.70 14.13
C LEU A 72 9.07 -6.61 15.65
N SER A 73 8.87 -7.70 16.39
CA SER A 73 9.11 -7.69 17.85
C SER A 73 10.59 -7.41 18.16
N LEU A 74 11.51 -8.07 17.44
CA LEU A 74 12.94 -7.84 17.62
C LEU A 74 13.36 -6.41 17.26
N LEU A 75 12.82 -5.85 16.18
CA LEU A 75 13.07 -4.45 15.83
C LEU A 75 12.46 -3.49 16.86
N ASN A 76 11.26 -3.78 17.35
CA ASN A 76 10.59 -2.98 18.36
C ASN A 76 11.38 -2.97 19.67
N ASP A 77 11.90 -4.11 20.11
CA ASP A 77 12.74 -4.21 21.30
C ASP A 77 14.05 -3.42 21.16
N ALA A 78 14.60 -3.34 19.93
CA ALA A 78 15.77 -2.51 19.64
C ALA A 78 15.44 -1.00 19.67
N LEU A 79 14.24 -0.61 19.24
CA LEU A 79 13.78 0.79 19.23
C LEU A 79 13.29 1.26 20.60
N HIS A 80 12.64 0.37 21.36
CA HIS A 80 12.01 0.61 22.65
C HIS A 80 12.49 -0.41 23.69
N PRO A 81 13.78 -0.36 24.06
CA PRO A 81 14.36 -1.32 25.00
C PRO A 81 13.70 -1.16 26.38
N ASN A 82 13.12 -2.24 26.90
CA ASN A 82 12.56 -2.26 28.24
C ASN A 82 13.68 -2.51 29.27
N LEU A 83 14.29 -1.43 29.75
CA LEU A 83 15.30 -1.47 30.80
C LEU A 83 14.62 -1.26 32.16
N SER A 84 14.56 -2.30 32.97
CA SER A 84 13.85 -2.34 34.26
C SER A 84 14.41 -1.35 35.31
N SER A 85 13.94 -0.09 35.31
CA SER A 85 13.85 0.84 36.47
C SER A 85 13.47 2.27 36.03
N SER A 86 12.87 3.05 36.92
CA SER A 86 12.29 4.40 36.66
C SER A 86 13.30 5.52 36.38
N GLU A 87 14.61 5.32 36.63
CA GLU A 87 15.68 6.24 36.19
C GLU A 87 16.19 5.95 34.76
N ASN A 88 15.63 4.92 34.09
CA ASN A 88 16.17 4.38 32.84
C ASN A 88 15.66 5.02 31.56
N ASP A 89 14.73 5.98 31.57
CA ASP A 89 14.21 6.56 30.32
C ASP A 89 15.30 7.24 29.48
N LYS A 90 16.28 7.89 30.13
CA LYS A 90 17.44 8.45 29.42
C LYS A 90 18.40 7.37 28.91
N LYS A 91 18.62 6.30 29.69
CA LYS A 91 19.50 5.18 29.32
C LYS A 91 18.89 4.31 28.21
N SER A 92 17.58 4.12 28.21
CA SER A 92 16.83 3.39 27.19
C SER A 92 16.85 4.13 25.87
N VAL A 93 16.65 5.45 25.89
CA VAL A 93 16.80 6.32 24.71
C VAL A 93 18.23 6.31 24.20
N GLU A 94 19.23 6.40 25.07
CA GLU A 94 20.65 6.35 24.66
C GLU A 94 21.02 4.98 24.05
N PHE A 95 20.58 3.89 24.65
CA PHE A 95 20.78 2.53 24.12
C PHE A 95 20.11 2.34 22.77
N SER A 96 18.84 2.75 22.64
CA SER A 96 18.08 2.71 21.39
C SER A 96 18.81 3.50 20.29
N ASN A 97 19.27 4.72 20.59
CA ASN A 97 20.00 5.54 19.63
C ASN A 97 21.33 4.92 19.17
N LYS A 98 22.03 4.19 20.06
CA LYS A 98 23.22 3.42 19.70
C LYS A 98 22.87 2.22 18.82
N MET A 99 21.93 1.39 19.26
CA MET A 99 21.51 0.17 18.55
C MET A 99 20.98 0.45 17.15
N ARG A 100 20.18 1.50 17.00
CA ARG A 100 19.64 1.94 15.70
C ARG A 100 20.74 2.12 14.65
N LYS A 101 21.87 2.69 15.03
CA LYS A 101 22.95 3.09 14.12
C LYS A 101 24.03 2.02 13.94
N LEU A 102 23.78 0.77 14.35
CA LEU A 102 24.75 -0.32 14.20
C LEU A 102 24.70 -1.01 12.83
N VAL A 103 23.57 -0.96 12.15
CA VAL A 103 23.33 -1.79 10.96
C VAL A 103 22.92 -0.95 9.78
N THR A 104 23.62 -1.12 8.66
CA THR A 104 23.30 -0.48 7.38
C THR A 104 22.40 -1.36 6.56
N PHE A 105 21.27 -0.81 6.11
CA PHE A 105 20.29 -1.48 5.26
C PHE A 105 20.22 -0.81 3.91
N SER A 106 19.92 -1.62 2.90
CA SER A 106 19.88 -1.20 1.50
C SER A 106 18.60 -1.72 0.87
N TRP A 107 17.74 -0.80 0.40
CA TRP A 107 16.43 -1.11 -0.17
C TRP A 107 16.19 -0.35 -1.46
N ASN A 108 15.76 -1.05 -2.51
CA ASN A 108 15.26 -0.37 -3.71
C ASN A 108 13.91 0.33 -3.44
N GLN A 109 13.47 1.16 -4.38
CA GLN A 109 12.21 1.90 -4.27
C GLN A 109 11.12 1.31 -5.16
N SER A 110 9.91 1.16 -4.63
CA SER A 110 8.75 0.62 -5.34
C SER A 110 8.27 1.56 -6.44
N VAL A 111 8.36 2.87 -6.23
CA VAL A 111 7.96 3.92 -7.20
C VAL A 111 9.09 4.32 -8.16
N CYS A 112 10.34 3.90 -7.89
CA CYS A 112 11.53 4.32 -8.62
C CYS A 112 12.61 3.22 -8.64
N LYS A 113 12.52 2.29 -9.60
CA LYS A 113 13.43 1.13 -9.71
C LYS A 113 14.92 1.46 -9.76
N GLU A 114 15.30 2.62 -10.28
CA GLU A 114 16.69 3.00 -10.55
C GLU A 114 17.46 3.48 -9.30
N ASN A 115 16.79 3.71 -8.17
CA ASN A 115 17.44 4.23 -6.97
C ASN A 115 17.35 3.21 -5.83
N GLU A 116 18.51 2.91 -5.24
CA GLU A 116 18.64 2.24 -3.97
C GLU A 116 18.75 3.28 -2.85
N ALA A 117 18.02 3.06 -1.76
CA ALA A 117 18.12 3.86 -0.55
C ALA A 117 18.91 3.07 0.49
N VAL A 118 20.02 3.66 0.92
CA VAL A 118 20.91 3.11 1.94
C VAL A 118 20.77 3.94 3.21
N CYS A 119 20.56 3.30 4.35
CA CYS A 119 20.48 3.98 5.64
C CYS A 119 21.01 3.09 6.76
N THR A 120 21.80 3.68 7.66
CA THR A 120 22.28 3.04 8.89
C THR A 120 21.32 3.32 10.03
N ASP A 121 20.13 2.73 9.94
CA ASP A 121 19.09 2.84 10.97
C ASP A 121 18.17 1.61 10.97
N ILE A 122 18.01 0.96 12.13
CA ILE A 122 17.04 -0.13 12.32
C ILE A 122 15.60 0.32 12.04
N ALA A 123 15.26 1.58 12.39
CA ALA A 123 13.93 2.12 12.09
C ALA A 123 13.67 2.21 10.58
N PHE A 124 14.72 2.40 9.77
CA PHE A 124 14.61 2.35 8.31
C PHE A 124 14.31 0.94 7.80
N ASP A 125 14.90 -0.12 8.38
CA ASP A 125 14.54 -1.49 8.01
C ASP A 125 13.10 -1.81 8.43
N MET A 126 12.70 -1.41 9.65
CA MET A 126 11.32 -1.58 10.13
C MET A 126 10.32 -0.90 9.20
N PHE A 127 10.60 0.33 8.78
CA PHE A 127 9.79 1.05 7.80
C PHE A 127 9.63 0.24 6.51
N ASN A 128 10.74 -0.21 5.92
CA ASN A 128 10.72 -0.90 4.62
C ASN A 128 10.05 -2.28 4.71
N ILE A 129 10.20 -3.01 5.81
CA ILE A 129 9.51 -4.29 6.04
C ILE A 129 8.00 -4.08 6.17
N LEU A 130 7.56 -3.07 6.93
CA LEU A 130 6.14 -2.72 7.02
C LEU A 130 5.58 -2.29 5.66
N PHE A 131 6.31 -1.44 4.93
CA PHE A 131 5.92 -1.01 3.59
C PHE A 131 5.82 -2.20 2.61
N GLN A 132 6.79 -3.11 2.66
CA GLN A 132 6.81 -4.34 1.88
C GLN A 132 5.64 -5.26 2.21
N ALA A 133 5.27 -5.39 3.49
CA ALA A 133 4.08 -6.11 3.91
C ALA A 133 2.81 -5.47 3.31
N GLY A 134 2.71 -4.14 3.36
CA GLY A 134 1.63 -3.39 2.71
C GLY A 134 1.49 -3.75 1.22
N LEU A 135 2.60 -3.75 0.47
CA LEU A 135 2.61 -4.15 -0.92
C LEU A 135 2.17 -5.62 -1.11
N PHE A 136 2.74 -6.55 -0.34
CA PHE A 136 2.43 -7.98 -0.44
C PHE A 136 0.94 -8.27 -0.23
N PHE A 137 0.35 -7.76 0.86
CA PHE A 137 -1.07 -7.99 1.15
C PHE A 137 -1.97 -7.36 0.08
N SER A 138 -1.60 -6.20 -0.45
CA SER A 138 -2.35 -5.58 -1.55
C SER A 138 -2.27 -6.40 -2.84
N ILE A 139 -1.11 -7.01 -3.15
CA ILE A 139 -0.92 -7.90 -4.32
C ILE A 139 -1.71 -9.20 -4.13
N LYS A 140 -1.66 -9.82 -2.94
CA LYS A 140 -2.46 -11.01 -2.63
C LYS A 140 -3.96 -10.75 -2.80
N ALA A 141 -4.46 -9.62 -2.30
CA ALA A 141 -5.85 -9.22 -2.51
C ALA A 141 -6.21 -9.10 -4.00
N ARG A 142 -5.32 -8.48 -4.81
CA ARG A 142 -5.49 -8.38 -6.26
C ARG A 142 -5.58 -9.76 -6.90
N ASN A 143 -4.64 -10.64 -6.61
CA ASN A 143 -4.60 -11.97 -7.21
C ASN A 143 -5.86 -12.77 -6.84
N THR A 144 -6.31 -12.72 -5.58
CA THR A 144 -7.58 -13.33 -5.16
C THR A 144 -8.76 -12.83 -6.00
N VAL A 145 -8.83 -11.53 -6.30
CA VAL A 145 -9.93 -10.97 -7.11
C VAL A 145 -9.80 -11.34 -8.59
N LEU A 146 -8.58 -11.38 -9.13
CA LEU A 146 -8.32 -11.77 -10.53
C LEU A 146 -8.63 -13.24 -10.82
N GLU A 147 -8.45 -14.12 -9.82
CA GLU A 147 -8.75 -15.56 -9.92
C GLU A 147 -10.25 -15.86 -9.88
N LEU A 148 -11.09 -14.90 -9.47
CA LEU A 148 -12.53 -15.10 -9.38
C LEU A 148 -13.19 -15.12 -10.76
N GLN A 149 -13.85 -16.23 -11.07
CA GLN A 149 -14.73 -16.34 -12.23
C GLN A 149 -16.16 -15.85 -11.92
N ASN A 150 -16.64 -16.10 -10.69
CA ASN A 150 -17.98 -15.78 -10.21
C ASN A 150 -17.93 -15.27 -8.76
N TYR A 151 -19.00 -14.59 -8.32
CA TYR A 151 -19.05 -13.99 -6.99
C TYR A 151 -18.86 -15.06 -5.91
N ASN A 152 -17.89 -14.85 -5.03
CA ASN A 152 -17.62 -15.72 -3.90
C ASN A 152 -17.38 -14.85 -2.66
N GLU A 153 -18.30 -14.92 -1.70
CA GLU A 153 -18.28 -14.10 -0.48
C GLU A 153 -17.00 -14.28 0.35
N GLU A 154 -16.50 -15.51 0.46
CA GLU A 154 -15.30 -15.83 1.24
C GLU A 154 -14.05 -15.20 0.63
N SER A 155 -13.90 -15.30 -0.69
CA SER A 155 -12.77 -14.72 -1.42
C SER A 155 -12.81 -13.19 -1.40
N ILE A 156 -13.99 -12.59 -1.57
CA ILE A 156 -14.16 -11.13 -1.46
C ILE A 156 -13.87 -10.65 -0.03
N THR A 157 -14.31 -11.38 0.99
CA THR A 157 -14.03 -11.06 2.39
C THR A 157 -12.53 -11.19 2.70
N SER A 158 -11.87 -12.22 2.17
CA SER A 158 -10.41 -12.40 2.30
C SER A 158 -9.64 -11.26 1.63
N ALA A 159 -9.98 -10.91 0.39
CA ALA A 159 -9.37 -9.79 -0.33
C ALA A 159 -9.60 -8.45 0.41
N PHE A 160 -10.80 -8.20 0.92
CA PHE A 160 -11.11 -7.03 1.73
C PHE A 160 -10.26 -6.97 3.00
N ARG A 161 -10.14 -8.08 3.73
CA ARG A 161 -9.30 -8.20 4.93
C ARG A 161 -7.83 -7.89 4.60
N ASN A 162 -7.32 -8.43 3.49
CA ASN A 162 -5.95 -8.21 3.05
C ASN A 162 -5.70 -6.73 2.69
N LEU A 163 -6.63 -6.05 2.01
CA LEU A 163 -6.51 -4.61 1.73
C LEU A 163 -6.54 -3.76 3.01
N LYS A 164 -7.38 -4.12 3.99
CA LYS A 164 -7.41 -3.45 5.30
C LYS A 164 -6.10 -3.65 6.08
N LYS A 165 -5.53 -4.86 6.05
CA LYS A 165 -4.20 -5.15 6.60
C LYS A 165 -3.13 -4.33 5.90
N ALA A 166 -3.12 -4.30 4.57
CA ALA A 166 -2.18 -3.51 3.77
C ALA A 166 -2.21 -2.02 4.14
N ALA A 167 -3.41 -1.43 4.22
CA ALA A 167 -3.58 -0.05 4.68
C ALA A 167 -3.01 0.17 6.09
N GLY A 168 -3.27 -0.76 7.02
CA GLY A 168 -2.69 -0.70 8.38
C GLY A 168 -1.16 -0.72 8.40
N TYR A 169 -0.53 -1.55 7.55
CA TYR A 169 0.92 -1.59 7.43
C TYR A 169 1.52 -0.29 6.87
N PHE A 170 0.90 0.31 5.85
CA PHE A 170 1.31 1.62 5.34
C PHE A 170 1.14 2.73 6.38
N GLN A 171 0.04 2.70 7.13
CA GLN A 171 -0.16 3.64 8.24
C GLN A 171 0.91 3.48 9.31
N LYS A 172 1.26 2.23 9.67
CA LYS A 172 2.27 1.99 10.69
C LYS A 172 3.68 2.35 10.22
N SER A 173 4.03 2.09 8.96
CA SER A 173 5.31 2.51 8.40
C SER A 173 5.43 4.04 8.44
N ARG A 174 4.36 4.76 8.08
CA ARG A 174 4.28 6.22 8.20
C ARG A 174 4.57 6.72 9.62
N GLU A 175 3.99 6.08 10.64
CA GLU A 175 4.22 6.43 12.05
C GLU A 175 5.68 6.21 12.48
N ILE A 176 6.29 5.10 12.08
CA ILE A 176 7.70 4.81 12.35
C ILE A 176 8.59 5.87 11.70
N ALA A 177 8.32 6.23 10.45
CA ALA A 177 9.12 7.22 9.75
C ALA A 177 8.99 8.62 10.35
N LYS A 178 7.79 9.03 10.78
CA LYS A 178 7.58 10.29 11.52
C LYS A 178 8.31 10.32 12.86
N SER A 179 8.34 9.19 13.57
CA SER A 179 8.91 9.11 14.91
C SER A 179 10.45 9.06 14.90
N PHE A 180 11.03 8.40 13.89
CA PHE A 180 12.44 8.04 13.91
C PHE A 180 13.26 8.57 12.73
N LEU A 181 12.62 8.85 11.59
CA LEU A 181 13.28 9.15 10.32
C LEU A 181 12.92 10.54 9.78
N MET A 182 12.54 11.48 10.65
CA MET A 182 11.93 12.77 10.28
C MET A 182 12.75 13.58 9.27
N GLU A 183 14.08 13.60 9.42
CA GLU A 183 14.99 14.28 8.47
C GLU A 183 14.92 13.70 7.05
N SER A 184 14.67 12.40 6.94
CA SER A 184 14.55 11.70 5.64
C SER A 184 13.11 11.64 5.12
N PHE A 185 12.12 11.72 6.02
CA PHE A 185 10.69 11.58 5.74
C PHE A 185 10.07 12.84 5.13
N ASN A 186 10.53 14.03 5.53
CA ASN A 186 10.03 15.34 5.06
C ASN A 186 11.00 16.06 4.11
N GLY A 187 11.86 15.31 3.41
CA GLY A 187 12.88 15.89 2.53
C GLY A 187 12.29 16.79 1.43
N ASP A 188 12.99 17.89 1.12
CA ASP A 188 12.58 18.94 0.17
C ASP A 188 11.97 18.43 -1.15
N ALA A 189 11.08 19.23 -1.73
CA ALA A 189 10.48 19.03 -3.07
C ALA A 189 11.50 18.91 -4.24
N TYR A 190 12.80 19.07 -3.94
CA TYR A 190 13.91 18.85 -4.86
C TYR A 190 14.44 17.42 -4.86
N ARG A 191 14.02 16.55 -3.93
CA ARG A 191 14.44 15.14 -3.87
C ARG A 191 13.65 14.29 -4.88
N LYS A 192 14.30 13.27 -5.45
CA LYS A 192 13.63 12.26 -6.28
C LYS A 192 12.52 11.57 -5.45
N PRO A 193 11.38 11.19 -6.06
CA PRO A 193 10.32 10.48 -5.35
C PRO A 193 10.85 9.19 -4.68
N SER A 194 10.48 8.98 -3.42
CA SER A 194 10.90 7.84 -2.61
C SER A 194 9.72 7.26 -1.86
N ASP A 195 9.71 5.95 -1.65
CA ASP A 195 8.72 5.25 -0.82
C ASP A 195 8.63 5.81 0.60
N LEU A 196 9.71 6.44 1.10
CA LEU A 196 9.74 7.08 2.42
C LEU A 196 8.98 8.42 2.45
N ASP A 197 8.59 9.00 1.32
CA ASP A 197 7.83 10.25 1.29
C ASP A 197 6.41 10.07 1.85
N ASP A 198 6.00 10.95 2.77
CA ASP A 198 4.67 10.93 3.41
C ASP A 198 3.52 10.83 2.40
N ARG A 199 3.65 11.52 1.26
CA ARG A 199 2.63 11.57 0.20
C ARG A 199 2.52 10.22 -0.50
N ILE A 200 3.64 9.53 -0.72
CA ILE A 200 3.66 8.20 -1.37
C ILE A 200 3.07 7.14 -0.43
N VAL A 201 3.46 7.15 0.85
CA VAL A 201 2.89 6.23 1.84
C VAL A 201 1.39 6.46 2.00
N THR A 202 0.97 7.74 2.06
CA THR A 202 -0.44 8.11 2.17
C THR A 202 -1.24 7.72 0.93
N ALA A 203 -0.68 7.89 -0.27
CA ALA A 203 -1.34 7.45 -1.51
C ALA A 203 -1.53 5.91 -1.55
N HIS A 204 -0.55 5.14 -1.09
CA HIS A 204 -0.70 3.68 -0.94
C HIS A 204 -1.80 3.29 0.05
N TYR A 205 -1.83 3.93 1.22
CA TYR A 205 -2.92 3.76 2.20
C TYR A 205 -4.29 4.04 1.59
N LEU A 206 -4.44 5.20 0.92
CA LEU A 206 -5.69 5.65 0.33
C LEU A 206 -6.12 4.74 -0.83
N GLN A 207 -5.19 4.25 -1.65
CA GLN A 207 -5.47 3.26 -2.67
C GLN A 207 -6.06 1.99 -2.04
N CYS A 208 -5.41 1.41 -1.03
CA CYS A 208 -5.94 0.20 -0.38
C CYS A 208 -7.33 0.42 0.24
N MET A 209 -7.58 1.60 0.80
CA MET A 209 -8.89 1.97 1.34
C MET A 209 -9.95 2.15 0.24
N GLY A 210 -9.60 2.77 -0.89
CA GLY A 210 -10.46 2.89 -2.07
C GLY A 210 -10.83 1.53 -2.65
N GLU A 211 -9.86 0.65 -2.84
CA GLU A 211 -10.06 -0.71 -3.35
C GLU A 211 -10.89 -1.58 -2.39
N ALA A 212 -10.68 -1.47 -1.08
CA ALA A 212 -11.52 -2.15 -0.10
C ALA A 212 -12.98 -1.64 -0.16
N THR A 213 -13.17 -0.35 -0.44
CA THR A 213 -14.50 0.22 -0.63
C THR A 213 -15.14 -0.28 -1.94
N GLU A 214 -14.37 -0.49 -3.01
CA GLU A 214 -14.86 -1.15 -4.24
C GLU A 214 -15.40 -2.56 -3.97
N LEU A 215 -14.71 -3.35 -3.14
CA LEU A 215 -15.19 -4.66 -2.71
C LEU A 215 -16.49 -4.57 -1.89
N ALA A 216 -16.58 -3.57 -1.00
CA ALA A 216 -17.80 -3.31 -0.24
C ALA A 216 -18.98 -2.92 -1.14
N ILE A 217 -18.74 -2.11 -2.19
CA ILE A 217 -19.74 -1.75 -3.20
C ILE A 217 -20.22 -3.00 -3.95
N MET A 218 -19.29 -3.88 -4.35
CA MET A 218 -19.62 -5.13 -5.02
C MET A 218 -20.48 -6.03 -4.14
N ARG A 219 -20.10 -6.23 -2.87
CA ARG A 219 -20.89 -6.98 -1.90
C ARG A 219 -22.27 -6.35 -1.64
N ALA A 220 -22.35 -5.02 -1.57
CA ALA A 220 -23.62 -4.30 -1.41
C ALA A 220 -24.56 -4.53 -2.61
N LYS A 221 -24.02 -4.54 -3.83
CA LYS A 221 -24.76 -4.84 -5.06
C LYS A 221 -25.26 -6.27 -5.10
N GLU A 222 -24.41 -7.24 -4.74
CA GLU A 222 -24.78 -8.66 -4.71
C GLU A 222 -25.90 -8.93 -3.69
N ASN A 223 -25.79 -8.31 -2.51
CA ASN A 223 -26.82 -8.38 -1.46
C ASN A 223 -28.05 -7.49 -1.75
N LYS A 224 -28.12 -6.86 -2.92
CA LYS A 224 -29.23 -6.00 -3.36
C LYS A 224 -29.60 -4.93 -2.33
N LEU A 225 -28.59 -4.34 -1.70
CA LEU A 225 -28.79 -3.24 -0.77
C LEU A 225 -29.40 -2.03 -1.49
N LYS A 226 -30.01 -1.14 -0.70
CA LYS A 226 -30.65 0.08 -1.21
C LYS A 226 -29.63 0.96 -1.96
N ALA A 227 -30.12 1.67 -2.97
CA ALA A 227 -29.27 2.47 -3.85
C ALA A 227 -28.57 3.62 -3.12
N GLU A 228 -29.17 4.13 -2.04
CA GLU A 228 -28.59 5.15 -1.16
C GLU A 228 -27.28 4.65 -0.53
N VAL A 229 -27.27 3.43 0.02
CA VAL A 229 -26.07 2.81 0.62
C VAL A 229 -24.98 2.61 -0.43
N ILE A 230 -25.34 2.15 -1.63
CA ILE A 230 -24.40 1.99 -2.74
C ILE A 230 -23.83 3.35 -3.16
N SER A 231 -24.65 4.39 -3.16
CA SER A 231 -24.22 5.75 -3.50
C SER A 231 -23.26 6.34 -2.46
N GLU A 232 -23.51 6.13 -1.17
CA GLU A 232 -22.61 6.56 -0.09
C GLU A 232 -21.24 5.89 -0.20
N LEU A 233 -21.22 4.56 -0.41
CA LEU A 233 -19.98 3.80 -0.59
C LEU A 233 -19.20 4.28 -1.83
N ASN A 234 -19.90 4.57 -2.93
CA ASN A 234 -19.28 5.14 -4.13
C ASN A 234 -18.62 6.50 -3.84
N ILE A 235 -19.30 7.40 -3.14
CA ILE A 235 -18.74 8.72 -2.74
C ILE A 235 -17.50 8.52 -1.87
N GLN A 236 -17.55 7.58 -0.93
CA GLN A 236 -16.41 7.25 -0.07
C GLN A 236 -15.21 6.74 -0.90
N ALA A 237 -15.43 5.84 -1.85
CA ALA A 237 -14.38 5.34 -2.74
C ALA A 237 -13.77 6.48 -3.59
N ILE A 238 -14.61 7.35 -4.16
CA ILE A 238 -14.18 8.52 -4.92
C ILE A 238 -13.32 9.44 -4.05
N ASN A 239 -13.72 9.70 -2.80
CA ASN A 239 -12.96 10.56 -1.90
C ASN A 239 -11.58 9.99 -1.58
N HIS A 240 -11.46 8.67 -1.33
CA HIS A 240 -10.17 8.03 -1.14
C HIS A 240 -9.25 8.22 -2.35
N TYR A 241 -9.75 7.92 -3.57
CA TYR A 241 -8.94 8.04 -4.78
C TYR A 241 -8.61 9.50 -5.15
N ARG A 242 -9.55 10.44 -5.00
CA ARG A 242 -9.29 11.87 -5.20
C ARG A 242 -8.23 12.39 -4.24
N GLN A 243 -8.27 11.97 -2.98
CA GLN A 243 -7.25 12.34 -2.02
C GLN A 243 -5.89 11.75 -2.43
N ALA A 244 -5.84 10.48 -2.87
CA ALA A 244 -4.61 9.88 -3.39
C ALA A 244 -4.06 10.65 -4.61
N CYS A 245 -4.93 11.07 -5.54
CA CYS A 245 -4.52 11.94 -6.66
C CYS A 245 -3.90 13.25 -6.18
N ARG A 246 -4.45 13.89 -5.14
CA ARG A 246 -3.92 15.15 -4.60
C ARG A 246 -2.52 14.98 -4.01
N GLU A 247 -2.31 13.92 -3.23
CA GLU A 247 -0.99 13.61 -2.67
C GLU A 247 0.05 13.45 -3.80
N LEU A 248 -0.31 12.71 -4.84
CA LEU A 248 0.61 12.39 -5.93
C LEU A 248 0.77 13.51 -6.98
N ALA A 249 -0.18 14.45 -7.08
CA ALA A 249 -0.14 15.54 -8.07
C ALA A 249 1.13 16.40 -7.95
N SER A 250 1.64 16.52 -6.73
CA SER A 250 2.87 17.26 -6.40
C SER A 250 4.14 16.69 -7.06
N PHE A 251 4.12 15.45 -7.56
CA PHE A 251 5.26 14.82 -8.24
C PHE A 251 5.23 14.95 -9.76
N SER A 252 4.14 15.45 -10.35
CA SER A 252 3.86 15.41 -11.80
C SER A 252 4.97 15.96 -12.70
N THR A 253 5.80 16.89 -12.21
CA THR A 253 6.89 17.52 -12.98
C THR A 253 8.25 16.80 -12.87
N LYS A 254 8.42 15.83 -11.96
CA LYS A 254 9.69 15.12 -11.69
C LYS A 254 9.44 13.62 -11.50
N THR A 255 8.82 12.99 -12.50
CA THR A 255 8.20 11.67 -12.34
C THR A 255 9.00 10.59 -13.08
N THR A 256 9.29 9.48 -12.40
CA THR A 256 9.67 8.24 -13.10
C THR A 256 8.49 7.75 -13.94
N GLN A 257 8.75 7.01 -15.03
CA GLN A 257 7.66 6.43 -15.84
C GLN A 257 6.73 5.56 -14.97
N GLN A 258 7.26 4.86 -13.98
CA GLN A 258 6.48 4.02 -13.08
C GLN A 258 5.54 4.83 -12.19
N LEU A 259 6.02 5.92 -11.58
CA LEU A 259 5.17 6.79 -10.76
C LEU A 259 4.11 7.49 -11.62
N LEU A 260 4.43 7.86 -12.87
CA LEU A 260 3.45 8.44 -13.79
C LEU A 260 2.36 7.43 -14.16
N LYS A 261 2.73 6.16 -14.41
CA LYS A 261 1.78 5.07 -14.66
C LYS A 261 0.85 4.88 -13.47
N TRP A 262 1.40 4.93 -12.25
CA TRP A 262 0.59 4.84 -11.03
C TRP A 262 -0.37 6.02 -10.87
N ILE A 263 0.10 7.26 -11.04
CA ILE A 263 -0.74 8.48 -11.01
C ILE A 263 -1.88 8.37 -12.03
N THR A 264 -1.57 7.92 -13.24
CA THR A 264 -2.56 7.75 -14.31
C THR A 264 -3.60 6.70 -13.93
N PHE A 265 -3.19 5.58 -13.32
CA PHE A 265 -4.11 4.57 -12.80
C PHE A 265 -5.07 5.12 -11.74
N ILE A 266 -4.57 5.86 -10.74
CA ILE A 266 -5.42 6.42 -9.68
C ILE A 266 -6.43 7.43 -10.25
N ASN A 267 -6.01 8.25 -11.22
CA ASN A 267 -6.93 9.14 -11.94
C ASN A 267 -7.98 8.37 -12.74
N LEU A 268 -7.58 7.32 -13.46
CA LEU A 268 -8.48 6.44 -14.21
C LEU A 268 -9.52 5.81 -13.26
N LYS A 269 -9.07 5.30 -12.11
CA LYS A 269 -9.96 4.72 -11.09
C LYS A 269 -10.96 5.72 -10.53
N THR A 270 -10.51 6.92 -10.21
CA THR A 270 -11.38 8.01 -9.75
C THR A 270 -12.50 8.25 -10.76
N GLN A 271 -12.14 8.45 -12.03
CA GLN A 271 -13.08 8.73 -13.11
C GLN A 271 -14.03 7.55 -13.39
N LEU A 272 -13.52 6.32 -13.35
CA LEU A 272 -14.34 5.12 -13.54
C LEU A 272 -15.44 5.00 -12.47
N ILE A 273 -15.10 5.24 -11.21
CA ILE A 273 -16.07 5.16 -10.12
C ILE A 273 -17.07 6.33 -10.18
N GLU A 274 -16.62 7.54 -10.54
CA GLU A 274 -17.51 8.69 -10.78
C GLU A 274 -18.56 8.40 -11.86
N VAL A 275 -18.14 7.90 -13.03
CA VAL A 275 -19.05 7.52 -14.11
C VAL A 275 -20.03 6.43 -13.66
N ARG A 276 -19.54 5.40 -12.95
CA ARG A 276 -20.39 4.34 -12.40
C ARG A 276 -21.43 4.88 -11.42
N SER A 277 -21.04 5.86 -10.60
CA SER A 277 -21.90 6.50 -9.61
C SER A 277 -23.01 7.31 -10.27
N TYR A 278 -22.68 8.14 -11.26
CA TYR A 278 -23.67 8.88 -12.04
C TYR A 278 -24.62 7.95 -12.80
N HIS A 279 -24.12 6.83 -13.32
CA HIS A 279 -24.96 5.84 -13.99
C HIS A 279 -25.96 5.22 -13.01
N THR A 280 -25.51 4.75 -11.84
CA THR A 280 -26.43 4.23 -10.80
C THR A 280 -27.42 5.30 -10.33
N LEU A 281 -26.98 6.53 -10.13
CA LEU A 281 -27.86 7.64 -9.74
C LEU A 281 -28.91 7.95 -10.81
N SER A 282 -28.55 7.88 -12.09
CA SER A 282 -29.50 8.09 -13.19
C SER A 282 -30.64 7.06 -13.18
N GLN A 283 -30.34 5.80 -12.86
CA GLN A 283 -31.33 4.73 -12.74
C GLN A 283 -32.28 4.98 -11.57
N VAL A 284 -31.76 5.42 -10.42
CA VAL A 284 -32.56 5.79 -9.25
C VAL A 284 -33.49 6.96 -9.59
N MET A 285 -32.97 8.02 -10.21
CA MET A 285 -33.76 9.20 -10.57
C MET A 285 -34.84 8.89 -11.60
N LEU A 286 -34.56 7.98 -12.54
CA LEU A 286 -35.54 7.51 -13.53
C LEU A 286 -36.68 6.74 -12.85
N ASN A 287 -36.36 5.86 -11.88
CA ASN A 287 -37.37 5.13 -11.10
C ASN A 287 -38.22 6.06 -10.21
N GLN A 288 -37.71 7.24 -9.87
CA GLN A 288 -38.45 8.29 -9.15
C GLN A 288 -39.20 9.24 -10.10
N GLU A 289 -39.27 8.93 -11.39
CA GLU A 289 -39.91 9.76 -12.44
C GLU A 289 -39.27 11.15 -12.60
N LYS A 290 -38.06 11.35 -12.08
CA LYS A 290 -37.27 12.59 -12.20
C LYS A 290 -36.43 12.58 -13.46
N CYS A 291 -37.08 12.45 -14.62
CA CYS A 291 -36.41 12.27 -15.93
C CYS A 291 -35.39 13.38 -16.25
N GLY A 292 -35.65 14.63 -15.87
CA GLY A 292 -34.69 15.73 -16.08
C GLY A 292 -33.38 15.56 -15.30
N HIS A 293 -33.46 15.07 -14.05
CA HIS A 293 -32.27 14.78 -13.23
C HIS A 293 -31.53 13.55 -13.76
N ALA A 294 -32.26 12.53 -14.21
CA ALA A 294 -31.68 11.35 -14.85
C ALA A 294 -30.91 11.73 -16.13
N LEU A 295 -31.48 12.57 -16.99
CA LEU A 295 -30.81 13.08 -18.21
C LEU A 295 -29.53 13.84 -17.88
N ARG A 296 -29.52 14.67 -16.83
CA ARG A 296 -28.31 15.35 -16.37
C ARG A 296 -27.23 14.35 -15.96
N CYS A 297 -27.56 13.35 -15.15
CA CYS A 297 -26.60 12.32 -14.74
C CYS A 297 -26.00 11.56 -15.94
N ILE A 298 -26.81 11.23 -16.94
CA ILE A 298 -26.33 10.56 -18.16
C ILE A 298 -25.40 11.46 -18.98
N ARG A 299 -25.62 12.78 -19.01
CA ARG A 299 -24.69 13.73 -19.66
C ARG A 299 -23.33 13.72 -18.96
N GLU A 300 -23.31 13.80 -17.62
CA GLU A 300 -22.08 13.70 -16.82
C GLU A 300 -21.36 12.36 -17.07
N CYS A 301 -22.09 11.24 -17.16
CA CYS A 301 -21.52 9.95 -17.57
C CYS A 301 -20.85 10.02 -18.94
N SER A 302 -21.52 10.61 -19.94
CA SER A 302 -21.00 10.67 -21.31
C SER A 302 -19.71 11.49 -21.40
N GLU A 303 -19.64 12.61 -20.69
CA GLU A 303 -18.43 13.43 -20.60
C GLU A 303 -17.31 12.72 -19.84
N GLY A 304 -17.64 12.09 -18.71
CA GLY A 304 -16.70 11.28 -17.94
C GLY A 304 -16.12 10.10 -18.73
N ILE A 305 -16.92 9.43 -19.57
CA ILE A 305 -16.44 8.35 -20.45
C ILE A 305 -15.41 8.86 -21.46
N LYS A 306 -15.61 10.06 -22.03
CA LYS A 306 -14.63 10.66 -22.94
C LYS A 306 -13.30 10.95 -22.25
N LEU A 307 -13.35 11.43 -20.99
CA LEU A 307 -12.15 11.64 -20.18
C LEU A 307 -11.48 10.30 -19.83
N LEU A 308 -12.25 9.29 -19.44
CA LEU A 308 -11.76 7.96 -19.14
C LEU A 308 -11.03 7.34 -20.34
N GLN A 309 -11.57 7.47 -21.55
CA GLN A 309 -10.91 7.01 -22.79
C GLN A 309 -9.55 7.69 -23.02
N LYS A 310 -9.42 8.98 -22.70
CA LYS A 310 -8.12 9.69 -22.79
C LYS A 310 -7.13 9.14 -21.77
N LEU A 311 -7.57 8.92 -20.52
CA LEU A 311 -6.73 8.38 -19.44
C LEU A 311 -6.28 6.95 -19.73
N VAL A 312 -7.15 6.10 -20.30
CA VAL A 312 -6.80 4.74 -20.74
C VAL A 312 -5.66 4.78 -21.76
N LYS A 313 -5.77 5.62 -22.80
CA LYS A 313 -4.71 5.79 -23.81
C LYS A 313 -3.41 6.29 -23.19
N GLN A 314 -3.48 7.21 -22.23
CA GLN A 314 -2.28 7.67 -21.51
C GLN A 314 -1.64 6.54 -20.69
N PHE A 315 -2.45 5.72 -20.04
CA PHE A 315 -1.99 4.58 -19.27
C PHE A 315 -1.32 3.52 -20.18
N GLU A 316 -1.94 3.21 -21.32
CA GLU A 316 -1.37 2.31 -22.34
C GLU A 316 -0.08 2.86 -22.96
N ASN A 317 0.02 4.17 -23.21
CA ASN A 317 1.24 4.75 -23.77
C ASN A 317 2.40 4.85 -22.76
N SER A 318 2.12 4.70 -21.46
CA SER A 318 3.15 4.70 -20.40
C SER A 318 3.92 3.38 -20.25
N HIS A 319 3.83 2.47 -21.23
CA HIS A 319 4.47 1.15 -21.18
C HIS A 319 6.00 1.21 -21.30
N SER A 320 6.66 0.60 -20.32
CA SER A 320 7.99 0.00 -20.46
C SER A 320 7.82 -1.41 -21.06
N PRO A 321 8.69 -1.87 -21.99
CA PRO A 321 8.55 -3.13 -22.73
C PRO A 321 8.57 -4.42 -21.89
N HIS A 322 8.62 -4.35 -20.56
CA HIS A 322 8.79 -5.51 -19.68
C HIS A 322 7.58 -5.93 -18.83
N ASN A 323 6.46 -5.21 -18.84
CA ASN A 323 5.26 -5.65 -18.11
C ASN A 323 4.07 -5.79 -19.06
N LYS A 324 3.74 -7.02 -19.44
CA LYS A 324 2.47 -7.40 -20.11
C LYS A 324 1.33 -7.56 -19.08
N GLU A 325 1.17 -6.58 -18.18
CA GLU A 325 0.05 -6.51 -17.21
C GLU A 325 -0.99 -5.46 -17.65
#